data_AF-A0A0R2FA07-F1
#
_entry.id   AF-A0A0R2FA07-F1
#
_cell.length_a   1.000
_cell.length_b   1.000
_cell.length_c   1.000
_cell.angle_alpha   90.00
_cell.angle_beta   90.00
_cell.angle_gamma   90.00
#
_symmetry.space_group_name_H-M   'P 1'
#
loop_
_entity.id
_entity.type
_entity.pdbx_description
1 polymer ?
#
loop_
_entity_poly.entity_id
_entity_poly.type
_entity_poly.pdbx_seq_one_letter_code
_entity_poly.pdbx_strand_id
1 'polypeptide(L)' 'MEEKQLRALIADAADSVVANEFTETQIQSRAAEWQKAVPNATLAEATTYVLAENRAFTEALLAQVLAKMTKSAQD' A
#
# COMPACT_ATOMS: atom_id res chain seq x y z
N MET A 1 -15.16 18.89 2.40
CA MET A 1 -15.46 17.45 2.45
C MET A 1 -15.83 17.10 3.88
N GLU A 2 -16.96 16.44 4.10
CA GLU A 2 -17.34 15.95 5.42
C GLU A 2 -16.52 14.70 5.79
N GLU A 3 -16.34 14.42 7.08
CA GLU A 3 -15.54 13.27 7.55
C GLU A 3 -15.95 11.95 6.90
N LYS A 4 -17.25 11.71 6.75
CA LYS A 4 -17.79 10.49 6.13
C LYS A 4 -17.34 10.33 4.68
N GLN A 5 -17.30 11.42 3.91
CA GLN A 5 -16.86 11.42 2.52
C GLN A 5 -15.36 11.15 2.43
N LEU A 6 -14.56 11.71 3.35
CA LEU A 6 -13.12 11.47 3.39
C LEU A 6 -12.80 10.01 3.72
N ARG A 7 -13.52 9.41 4.68
CA ARG A 7 -13.36 7.99 5.01
C ARG A 7 -13.72 7.08 3.83
N ALA A 8 -14.78 7.39 3.09
CA ALA A 8 -15.16 6.64 1.89
C ALA A 8 -14.09 6.75 0.80
N LEU A 9 -13.58 7.96 0.55
CA LEU A 9 -12.52 8.18 -0.42
C LEU A 9 -11.23 7.42 -0.07
N ILE A 10 -10.86 7.37 1.22
CA ILE A 10 -9.71 6.59 1.70
C ILE A 10 -9.95 5.09 1.49
N ALA A 11 -11.14 4.58 1.82
CA ALA A 11 -11.49 3.17 1.62
C ALA A 11 -11.42 2.78 0.14
N ASP A 12 -12.05 3.56 -0.75
CA ASP A 12 -12.03 3.32 -2.19
C ASP A 12 -10.60 3.39 -2.77
N ALA A 13 -9.76 4.29 -2.25
CA ALA A 13 -8.36 4.37 -2.65
C ALA A 13 -7.56 3.15 -2.16
N ALA A 14 -7.81 2.68 -0.93
CA ALA A 14 -7.17 1.48 -0.39
C ALA A 14 -7.54 0.24 -1.21
N ASP A 15 -8.82 0.05 -1.51
CA ASP A 15 -9.30 -1.06 -2.34
C ASP A 15 -8.65 -1.03 -3.73
N SER A 16 -8.52 0.16 -4.33
CA SER A 16 -7.85 0.32 -5.62
C SER A 16 -6.36 -0.02 -5.55
N VAL A 17 -5.65 0.43 -4.51
CA VAL A 17 -4.22 0.09 -4.33
C VAL A 17 -4.04 -1.43 -4.15
N VAL A 18 -4.89 -2.07 -3.33
CA VAL A 18 -4.84 -3.53 -3.14
C VAL A 18 -5.07 -4.26 -4.45
N ALA A 19 -6.12 -3.90 -5.19
CA ALA A 19 -6.47 -4.58 -6.43
C ALA A 19 -5.39 -4.44 -7.52
N ASN A 20 -4.65 -3.33 -7.55
CA ASN A 20 -3.68 -3.05 -8.61
C ASN A 20 -2.24 -3.46 -8.26
N GLU A 21 -1.81 -3.28 -7.00
CA GLU A 21 -0.40 -3.31 -6.62
C GLU A 21 -0.07 -4.24 -5.43
N PHE A 22 -1.08 -4.56 -4.61
CA PHE A 22 -0.93 -5.33 -3.36
C PHE A 22 -1.87 -6.53 -3.29
N THR A 23 -2.13 -7.19 -4.42
CA THR A 23 -2.85 -8.48 -4.41
C THR A 23 -2.02 -9.54 -3.67
N GLU A 24 -2.68 -10.58 -3.17
CA GLU A 24 -2.01 -11.69 -2.49
C GLU A 24 -0.90 -12.30 -3.34
N THR A 25 -1.14 -12.50 -4.65
CA THR A 25 -0.15 -13.03 -5.59
C THR A 25 1.08 -12.12 -5.72
N GLN A 26 0.88 -10.80 -5.80
CA GLN A 26 1.98 -9.84 -5.89
C GLN A 26 2.79 -9.81 -4.59
N ILE A 27 2.13 -9.77 -3.45
CA ILE A 27 2.77 -9.82 -2.12
C ILE A 27 3.58 -11.11 -1.98
N GLN A 28 3.00 -12.26 -2.34
CA GLN A 28 3.68 -13.55 -2.29
C GLN A 28 4.93 -13.56 -3.18
N SER A 29 4.86 -13.00 -4.40
CA SER A 29 6.01 -12.91 -5.29
C SER A 29 7.14 -12.08 -4.66
N ARG A 30 6.83 -10.88 -4.17
CA ARG A 30 7.83 -10.01 -3.53
C ARG A 30 8.44 -10.65 -2.29
N ALA A 31 7.63 -11.28 -1.45
CA ALA A 31 8.11 -11.98 -0.27
C ALA A 31 9.03 -13.16 -0.62
N ALA A 32 8.67 -13.93 -1.66
CA ALA A 32 9.50 -15.04 -2.14
C ALA A 32 10.83 -14.55 -2.76
N GLU A 33 10.81 -13.45 -3.50
CA GLU A 33 12.01 -12.81 -4.06
C GLU A 33 12.93 -12.28 -2.95
N TRP A 34 12.36 -11.58 -1.96
CA TRP A 34 13.10 -11.10 -0.80
C TRP A 34 13.70 -12.26 0.00
N GLN A 35 12.94 -13.31 0.32
CA GLN A 35 13.44 -14.46 1.07
C GLN A 35 14.55 -15.19 0.32
N LYS A 36 14.52 -15.26 -1.02
CA LYS A 36 15.62 -15.83 -1.82
C LYS A 36 16.91 -15.00 -1.69
N ALA A 37 16.80 -13.68 -1.58
CA ALA A 37 17.95 -12.79 -1.39
C ALA A 37 18.53 -12.87 0.04
N VAL A 38 17.69 -13.16 1.03
CA VAL A 38 18.08 -13.28 2.45
C VAL A 38 17.54 -14.59 3.06
N PRO A 39 18.08 -15.76 2.65
CA PRO A 39 17.49 -17.07 2.99
C PRO A 39 17.51 -17.40 4.49
N ASN A 40 18.43 -16.79 5.23
CA ASN A 40 18.58 -16.95 6.68
C ASN A 40 18.16 -15.70 7.45
N ALA A 41 17.21 -14.92 6.91
CA ALA A 41 16.73 -13.71 7.55
C ALA A 41 16.36 -13.94 9.02
N THR A 42 16.90 -13.09 9.87
CA THR A 42 16.47 -12.98 11.27
C THR A 42 15.06 -12.41 11.34
N LEU A 43 14.41 -12.57 12.50
CA LEU A 43 13.11 -11.96 12.74
C LEU A 43 13.15 -10.42 12.57
N ALA A 44 14.25 -9.77 12.94
CA ALA A 44 14.41 -8.33 12.78
C ALA A 44 14.43 -7.91 11.31
N GLU A 45 15.10 -8.67 10.44
CA GLU A 45 15.14 -8.42 9.00
C GLU A 45 13.78 -8.67 8.35
N ALA A 46 13.10 -9.76 8.73
CA ALA A 46 11.73 -10.03 8.27
C ALA A 46 10.75 -8.93 8.68
N THR A 47 10.85 -8.45 9.92
CA THR A 47 10.03 -7.35 10.42
C THR A 47 10.31 -6.06 9.65
N THR A 48 11.58 -5.80 9.34
CA THR A 48 11.98 -4.63 8.54
C THR A 48 11.39 -4.69 7.13
N TYR A 49 11.42 -5.86 6.48
CA TYR A 49 10.78 -6.05 5.18
C TYR A 49 9.28 -5.79 5.23
N VAL A 50 8.57 -6.34 6.23
CA VAL A 50 7.12 -6.10 6.40
C VAL A 50 6.83 -4.61 6.62
N LEU A 51 7.63 -3.90 7.43
CA LEU A 51 7.47 -2.47 7.63
C LEU A 51 7.70 -1.67 6.35
N ALA A 52 8.66 -2.08 5.52
CA ALA A 52 8.91 -1.47 4.22
C ALA A 52 7.73 -1.67 3.26
N GLU A 53 7.15 -2.87 3.20
CA GLU A 53 5.95 -3.15 2.40
C GLU A 53 4.74 -2.31 2.87
N ASN A 54 4.56 -2.18 4.19
CA ASN A 54 3.51 -1.33 4.75
C ASN A 54 3.72 0.15 4.39
N ARG A 55 4.97 0.63 4.42
CA ARG A 55 5.32 1.99 4.00
C ARG A 55 4.97 2.20 2.52
N ALA A 56 5.34 1.27 1.65
CA ALA A 56 5.05 1.35 0.22
C ALA A 56 3.53 1.40 -0.04
N PHE A 57 2.76 0.53 0.62
CA PHE A 57 1.29 0.56 0.56
C PHE A 57 0.73 1.91 1.02
N THR A 58 1.22 2.43 2.15
CA THR A 58 0.76 3.70 2.71
C THR A 58 1.05 4.87 1.77
N GLU A 59 2.23 4.90 1.15
CA GLU A 59 2.60 5.93 0.18
C GLU A 59 1.71 5.89 -1.07
N ALA A 60 1.44 4.69 -1.61
CA ALA A 60 0.54 4.51 -2.75
C ALA A 60 -0.90 4.96 -2.42
N LEU A 61 -1.41 4.58 -1.24
CA LEU A 61 -2.72 5.01 -0.74
C LEU A 61 -2.80 6.54 -0.65
N LEU A 62 -1.83 7.17 0.02
CA LEU A 62 -1.83 8.62 0.19
C LEU A 62 -1.72 9.34 -1.16
N ALA A 63 -0.91 8.84 -2.09
CA ALA A 63 -0.82 9.39 -3.44
C ALA A 63 -2.17 9.35 -4.17
N GLN A 64 -2.89 8.22 -4.10
CA GLN A 64 -4.22 8.12 -4.70
C GLN A 64 -5.24 9.05 -4.03
N VAL A 65 -5.25 9.12 -2.70
CA VAL A 65 -6.12 10.02 -1.93
C VAL A 65 -5.87 11.46 -2.34
N LEU A 66 -4.62 11.90 -2.35
CA LEU A 66 -4.23 13.26 -2.75
C LEU A 66 -4.63 13.55 -4.20
N ALA A 67 -4.38 12.63 -5.14
CA ALA A 67 -4.75 12.81 -6.54
C ALA A 67 -6.28 12.97 -6.72
N LYS A 68 -7.09 12.18 -6.00
CA LYS A 68 -8.55 12.31 -6.02
C LYS A 68 -9.02 13.63 -5.40
N MET A 69 -8.42 14.05 -4.27
CA MET A 69 -8.74 15.32 -3.62
C MET A 69 -8.39 16.54 -4.48
N THR A 70 -7.26 16.52 -5.19
CA THR A 70 -6.87 17.61 -6.08
C THR A 70 -7.76 17.68 -7.32
N LYS A 71 -8.15 16.54 -7.89
CA LYS A 71 -9.11 16.50 -9.02
C LYS A 71 -10.47 17.07 -8.62
N SER A 72 -11.01 16.67 -7.47
CA SER A 72 -12.28 17.20 -6.96
C SER A 72 -12.26 18.69 -6.58
N ALA A 73 -11.08 19.34 -6.56
CA ALA A 73 -10.96 20.78 -6.32
C ALA A 73 -10.94 21.62 -7.61
N GLN A 74 -10.85 20.97 -8.78
CA GLN A 74 -10.80 21.62 -10.09
C GLN A 74 -12.13 21.54 -10.86
N ASP A 75 -13.08 20.74 -10.36
CA ASP A 75 -14.47 20.62 -10.82
C ASP A 75 -15.42 21.46 -9.95
#